data_AF-A0A9X9AGV8-F1
#
_entry.id   AF-A0A9X9AGV8-F1
#
_cell.length_a   1.000
_cell.length_b   1.000
_cell.length_c   1.000
_cell.angle_alpha   90.00
_cell.angle_beta   90.00
_cell.angle_gamma   90.00
#
_symmetry.space_group_name_H-M   'P 1'
#
loop_
_entity.id
_entity.type
_entity.pdbx_description
1 polymer ?
#
loop_
_entity_poly.entity_id
_entity_poly.type
_entity_poly.pdbx_seq_one_letter_code
_entity_poly.pdbx_strand_id
1 'polypeptide(L)'
;MLNPFEDVIGEECYDCKNPFPESDMNKIYIDGLERMLCKQCREKVERMLKVLDFRLINDVLKELTNRYGREKVRWFDLVTAERYVEETDIVLNIEKRGGKFNQEPLGEFVSLSTQDLITLIRFLKRKINHNLWMNAVIGMVLEQQITVTLSAIEGE
;
A
#
# COMPACT_ATOMS: atom_id res chain seq x y z
N MET A 1 8.67 -24.52 10.60
CA MET A 1 8.21 -23.23 10.07
C MET A 1 9.13 -22.20 10.68
N LEU A 2 9.96 -21.51 9.88
CA LEU A 2 10.75 -20.38 10.38
C LEU A 2 9.76 -19.30 10.81
N ASN A 3 9.91 -18.76 12.02
CA ASN A 3 9.09 -17.64 12.45
C ASN A 3 9.49 -16.46 11.55
N PRO A 4 8.58 -15.85 10.75
CA PRO A 4 8.93 -14.72 9.87
C PRO A 4 9.42 -13.48 10.64
N PHE A 5 9.45 -13.57 11.97
CA PHE A 5 9.90 -12.56 12.90
C PHE A 5 11.13 -12.99 13.75
N GLU A 6 11.81 -14.09 13.42
CA GLU A 6 13.06 -14.49 14.11
C GLU A 6 14.14 -13.41 14.04
N ASP A 7 14.20 -12.67 12.92
CA ASP A 7 15.18 -11.61 12.65
C ASP A 7 14.91 -10.29 13.41
N VAL A 8 13.77 -10.18 14.07
CA VAL A 8 13.26 -8.93 14.68
C VAL A 8 13.05 -9.04 16.20
N ILE A 9 13.44 -10.18 16.79
CA ILE A 9 13.48 -10.38 18.24
C ILE A 9 14.45 -9.35 18.85
N GLY A 10 13.92 -8.43 19.65
CA GLY A 10 14.69 -7.36 20.30
C GLY A 10 14.67 -6.00 19.60
N GLU A 11 13.91 -5.84 18.51
CA GLU A 11 13.69 -4.52 17.92
C GLU A 11 12.74 -3.66 18.78
N GLU A 12 12.80 -2.34 18.57
CA GLU A 12 11.96 -1.35 19.26
C GLU A 12 10.96 -0.73 18.29
N CYS A 13 9.79 -0.35 18.81
CA CYS A 13 8.80 0.41 18.03
C CYS A 13 9.41 1.72 17.52
N TYR A 14 9.32 1.99 16.22
CA TYR A 14 9.88 3.20 15.62
C TYR A 14 9.36 4.49 16.27
N ASP A 15 8.06 4.52 16.64
CA ASP A 15 7.39 5.68 17.23
C ASP A 15 7.63 5.79 18.74
N CYS A 16 7.26 4.78 19.53
CA CYS A 16 7.31 4.87 21.00
C CYS A 16 8.59 4.32 21.65
N LYS A 17 9.53 3.76 20.87
CA LYS A 17 10.79 3.15 21.33
C LYS A 17 10.64 2.02 22.36
N ASN A 18 9.41 1.53 22.55
CA ASN A 18 9.17 0.42 23.47
C ASN A 18 9.51 -0.92 22.80
N PRO A 19 10.07 -1.88 23.56
CA PRO A 19 10.31 -3.24 23.07
C PRO A 19 9.00 -3.95 22.77
N PHE A 20 8.99 -4.77 21.72
CA PHE A 20 7.80 -5.51 21.28
C PHE A 20 7.53 -6.73 22.17
N PRO A 21 6.26 -7.04 22.50
CA PRO A 21 5.85 -8.42 22.75
C PRO A 21 5.86 -9.20 21.43
N GLU A 22 6.37 -10.43 21.42
CA GLU A 22 6.50 -11.31 20.23
C GLU A 22 5.19 -11.50 19.43
N SER A 23 4.02 -11.27 20.04
CA SER A 23 2.71 -11.43 19.42
C SER A 23 2.22 -10.23 18.59
N ASP A 24 2.89 -9.08 18.65
CA ASP A 24 2.31 -7.79 18.22
C ASP A 24 3.06 -7.12 17.05
N MET A 25 3.99 -7.83 16.39
CA MET A 25 4.83 -7.28 15.32
C MET A 25 4.11 -7.23 13.96
N ASN A 26 4.15 -6.07 13.28
CA ASN A 26 3.84 -5.93 11.85
C ASN A 26 4.77 -4.88 11.22
N LYS A 27 5.34 -5.21 10.05
CA LYS A 27 6.17 -4.27 9.26
C LYS A 27 5.26 -3.35 8.46
N ILE A 28 5.54 -2.04 8.49
CA ILE A 28 4.86 -1.04 7.67
C ILE A 28 5.88 -0.15 6.96
N TYR A 29 5.48 0.54 5.90
CA TYR A 29 6.36 1.45 5.17
C TYR A 29 5.92 2.90 5.41
N ILE A 30 6.77 3.67 6.08
CA ILE A 30 6.60 5.12 6.31
C ILE A 30 7.71 5.84 5.54
N ASP A 31 7.35 6.84 4.74
CA ASP A 31 8.29 7.65 3.94
C ASP A 31 9.26 6.85 3.06
N GLY A 32 8.78 5.71 2.55
CA GLY A 32 9.59 4.82 1.69
C GLY A 32 10.60 3.95 2.43
N LEU A 33 10.61 3.95 3.77
CA LEU A 33 11.46 3.10 4.61
C LEU A 33 10.62 2.07 5.36
N GLU A 34 11.12 0.84 5.45
CA GLU A 34 10.53 -0.20 6.31
C GLU A 34 10.70 0.22 7.77
N ARG A 35 9.58 0.31 8.49
CA ARG A 35 9.51 0.66 9.90
C ARG A 35 8.67 -0.37 10.64
N MET A 36 9.12 -0.76 11.83
CA MET A 36 8.34 -1.61 12.72
C MET A 36 7.59 -0.74 13.73
N LEU A 37 6.27 -0.93 13.84
CA LEU A 37 5.44 -0.25 14.85
C LEU A 37 4.68 -1.25 15.70
N CYS A 38 4.49 -0.92 16.98
CA CYS A 38 3.59 -1.68 17.86
C CYS A 38 2.13 -1.40 17.48
N LYS A 39 1.22 -2.26 17.90
CA LYS A 39 -0.22 -2.15 17.57
C LYS A 39 -0.81 -0.76 17.85
N GLN A 40 -0.52 -0.17 19.01
CA GLN A 40 -1.04 1.15 19.39
C GLN A 40 -0.50 2.27 18.50
N CYS A 41 0.81 2.28 18.23
CA CYS A 41 1.43 3.26 17.36
C CYS A 41 0.96 3.09 15.91
N ARG A 42 0.76 1.86 15.45
CA ARG A 42 0.18 1.57 14.14
C ARG A 42 -1.24 2.13 14.03
N GLU A 43 -2.12 1.84 14.98
CA GLU A 43 -3.50 2.36 14.95
C GLU A 43 -3.53 3.89 14.98
N LYS A 44 -2.58 4.53 15.69
CA LYS A 44 -2.41 5.99 15.69
C LYS A 44 -1.93 6.49 14.33
N VAL A 45 -0.93 5.85 13.75
CA VAL A 45 -0.40 6.18 12.42
C VAL A 45 -1.43 5.94 11.32
N GLU A 46 -2.20 4.87 11.34
CA GLU A 46 -3.29 4.59 10.40
C GLU A 46 -4.43 5.61 10.47
N ARG A 47 -4.62 6.26 11.63
CA ARG A 47 -5.57 7.37 11.79
C ARG A 47 -5.03 8.71 11.29
N MET A 48 -3.73 8.93 11.41
CA MET A 48 -3.09 10.19 11.01
C MET A 48 -2.64 10.18 9.55
N LEU A 49 -2.20 9.02 9.06
CA LEU A 49 -1.63 8.80 7.75
C LEU A 49 -2.51 7.86 6.94
N LYS A 50 -2.62 8.14 5.65
CA LYS A 50 -3.38 7.31 4.73
C LYS A 50 -2.54 6.09 4.35
N VAL A 51 -2.71 5.00 5.11
CA VAL A 51 -2.03 3.72 4.89
C VAL A 51 -2.87 2.84 3.95
N LEU A 52 -2.24 2.33 2.89
CA LEU A 52 -2.82 1.33 1.99
C LEU A 52 -2.08 0.02 2.14
N ASP A 53 -2.79 -1.03 2.55
CA ASP A 53 -2.26 -2.39 2.52
C ASP A 53 -2.26 -2.97 1.09
N PHE A 54 -1.63 -4.12 0.90
CA PHE A 54 -1.49 -4.77 -0.40
C PHE A 54 -2.82 -5.09 -1.08
N ARG A 55 -3.90 -5.26 -0.32
CA ARG A 55 -5.23 -5.60 -0.83
C ARG A 55 -5.87 -4.36 -1.42
N LEU A 56 -5.81 -3.26 -0.68
CA LEU A 56 -6.29 -1.96 -1.11
C LEU A 56 -5.48 -1.45 -2.31
N ILE A 57 -4.15 -1.63 -2.30
CA ILE A 57 -3.30 -1.34 -3.46
C ILE A 57 -3.73 -2.19 -4.67
N ASN A 58 -3.96 -3.50 -4.50
CA ASN A 58 -4.48 -4.35 -5.58
C ASN A 58 -5.81 -3.82 -6.15
N ASP A 59 -6.74 -3.40 -5.29
CA ASP A 59 -8.04 -2.88 -5.75
C ASP A 59 -7.89 -1.53 -6.48
N VAL A 60 -6.99 -0.67 -6.02
CA VAL A 60 -6.61 0.57 -6.73
C VAL A 60 -6.04 0.27 -8.11
N LEU A 61 -5.08 -0.66 -8.23
CA LEU A 61 -4.46 -0.98 -9.51
C LEU A 61 -5.44 -1.62 -10.49
N LYS A 62 -6.36 -2.47 -9.99
CA LYS A 62 -7.45 -3.03 -10.80
C LYS A 62 -8.41 -1.95 -11.30
N GLU A 63 -8.78 -1.01 -10.44
CA GLU A 63 -9.66 0.09 -10.82
C GLU A 63 -9.01 0.99 -11.87
N LEU A 64 -7.72 1.35 -11.71
CA LEU A 64 -6.96 2.08 -12.72
C LEU A 64 -6.89 1.33 -14.06
N THR A 65 -6.65 0.02 -14.01
CA THR A 65 -6.61 -0.84 -15.20
C THR A 65 -7.97 -0.88 -15.90
N ASN A 66 -9.06 -0.97 -15.14
CA ASN A 66 -10.42 -0.95 -15.67
C ASN A 66 -10.74 0.39 -16.36
N ARG A 67 -10.37 1.51 -15.74
CA ARG A 67 -10.60 2.86 -16.30
C ARG A 67 -9.76 3.14 -17.54
N TYR A 68 -8.53 2.64 -17.58
CA TYR A 68 -7.65 2.81 -18.74
C TYR A 68 -8.18 2.12 -20.01
N GLY A 69 -8.87 1.00 -19.84
CA GLY A 69 -9.51 0.24 -20.93
C GLY A 69 -8.99 -1.19 -21.01
N ARG A 70 -9.91 -2.15 -20.99
CA ARG A 70 -9.60 -3.61 -20.98
C ARG A 70 -8.85 -4.06 -22.24
N GLU A 71 -9.07 -3.38 -23.35
CA GLU A 71 -8.41 -3.62 -24.63
C GLU A 71 -6.96 -3.12 -24.67
N LYS A 72 -6.56 -2.26 -23.73
CA LYS A 72 -5.22 -1.64 -23.68
C LYS A 72 -4.34 -2.17 -22.55
N VAL A 73 -4.80 -3.16 -21.78
CA VAL A 73 -4.13 -3.69 -20.58
C VAL A 73 -2.70 -4.17 -20.86
N ARG A 74 -2.41 -4.65 -22.08
CA ARG A 74 -1.07 -5.09 -22.49
C ARG A 74 -0.04 -3.95 -22.59
N TRP A 75 -0.50 -2.71 -22.60
CA TRP A 75 0.32 -1.50 -22.67
C TRP A 75 0.31 -0.73 -21.35
N PHE A 76 -0.38 -1.25 -20.33
CA PHE A 76 -0.54 -0.57 -19.06
C PHE A 76 0.52 -1.05 -18.07
N ASP A 77 1.63 -0.31 -18.01
CA ASP A 77 2.69 -0.44 -17.03
C ASP A 77 2.65 0.72 -16.01
N LEU A 78 3.58 0.73 -15.04
CA LEU A 78 3.60 1.77 -14.01
C LEU A 78 3.96 3.16 -14.55
N VAL A 79 4.72 3.25 -15.65
CA VAL A 79 5.05 4.53 -16.29
C VAL A 79 3.81 5.11 -16.96
N THR A 80 3.06 4.26 -17.67
CA THR A 80 1.82 4.63 -18.34
C THR A 80 0.72 4.95 -17.35
N ALA A 81 0.65 4.23 -16.23
CA ALA A 81 -0.29 4.51 -15.15
C ALA A 81 -0.06 5.88 -14.50
N GLU A 82 1.20 6.25 -14.24
CA GLU A 82 1.55 7.58 -13.71
C GLU A 82 1.07 8.68 -14.64
N ARG A 83 1.44 8.59 -15.93
CA ARG A 83 1.02 9.57 -16.94
C ARG A 83 -0.50 9.63 -17.07
N TYR A 84 -1.17 8.48 -17.09
CA TYR A 84 -2.62 8.41 -17.18
C TYR A 84 -3.30 9.14 -16.01
N VAL A 85 -2.84 8.92 -14.79
CA VAL A 85 -3.38 9.59 -13.59
C VAL A 85 -3.10 11.10 -13.65
N GLU A 86 -1.90 11.52 -14.07
CA GLU A 86 -1.53 12.94 -14.21
C GLU A 86 -2.36 13.66 -15.29
N GLU A 87 -2.67 13.01 -16.41
CA GLU A 87 -3.39 13.62 -17.54
C GLU A 87 -4.91 13.68 -17.34
N THR A 88 -5.47 12.87 -16.43
CA THR A 88 -6.94 12.69 -16.31
C THR A 88 -7.52 13.03 -14.95
N ASP A 89 -6.71 13.59 -14.04
CA ASP A 89 -7.13 14.03 -12.70
C ASP A 89 -7.98 12.99 -11.94
N ILE A 90 -7.54 11.73 -11.98
CA ILE A 90 -8.30 10.62 -11.41
C ILE A 90 -8.38 10.74 -9.90
N VAL A 91 -9.62 10.65 -9.40
CA VAL A 91 -9.93 10.38 -8.01
C VAL A 91 -10.58 9.01 -7.88
N LEU A 92 -10.19 8.26 -6.86
CA LEU A 92 -10.76 6.95 -6.53
C LEU A 92 -11.40 6.99 -5.15
N ASN A 93 -12.49 6.24 -5.00
CA ASN A 93 -13.07 5.94 -3.70
C ASN A 93 -13.20 4.42 -3.61
N ILE A 94 -12.34 3.78 -2.84
CA ILE A 94 -12.23 2.31 -2.80
C ILE A 94 -12.77 1.81 -1.46
N GLU A 95 -13.66 0.83 -1.53
CA GLU A 95 -14.17 0.16 -0.33
C GLU A 95 -13.11 -0.81 0.22
N LYS A 96 -12.85 -0.72 1.53
CA LYS A 96 -12.00 -1.69 2.22
C LYS A 96 -12.70 -3.04 2.31
N ARG A 97 -11.89 -4.10 2.19
CA ARG A 97 -12.36 -5.49 2.31
C ARG A 97 -11.76 -6.18 3.52
N GLY A 98 -12.58 -6.99 4.19
CA GLY A 98 -12.20 -7.81 5.33
C GLY A 98 -13.02 -9.10 5.41
N GLY A 99 -13.26 -9.62 6.60
CA GLY A 99 -14.04 -10.85 6.78
C GLY A 99 -13.36 -12.11 6.23
N LYS A 100 -14.15 -13.12 5.87
CA LYS A 100 -13.61 -14.43 5.46
C LYS A 100 -12.81 -14.30 4.16
N PHE A 101 -11.55 -14.71 4.19
CA PHE A 101 -10.60 -14.56 3.09
C PHE A 101 -10.37 -13.11 2.61
N ASN A 102 -10.77 -12.11 3.40
CA ASN A 102 -10.63 -10.68 3.09
C ASN A 102 -11.38 -10.23 1.81
N GLN A 103 -12.53 -10.85 1.54
CA GLN A 103 -13.35 -10.54 0.36
C GLN A 103 -14.63 -9.78 0.69
N GLU A 104 -14.98 -9.63 1.96
CA GLU A 104 -16.23 -9.02 2.38
C GLU A 104 -16.11 -7.49 2.42
N PRO A 105 -17.06 -6.74 1.83
CA PRO A 105 -17.11 -5.29 1.94
C PRO A 105 -17.30 -4.89 3.40
N LEU A 106 -16.51 -3.93 3.88
CA LEU A 106 -16.59 -3.45 5.27
C LEU A 106 -17.49 -2.22 5.43
N GLY A 107 -18.00 -1.63 4.34
CA GLY A 107 -18.69 -0.35 4.36
C GLY A 107 -17.78 0.85 4.69
N GLU A 108 -16.47 0.61 4.84
CA GLU A 108 -15.46 1.65 5.02
C GLU A 108 -14.81 1.99 3.68
N PHE A 109 -14.67 3.27 3.38
CA PHE A 109 -14.10 3.74 2.12
C PHE A 109 -12.84 4.56 2.34
N VAL A 110 -11.90 4.45 1.41
CA VAL A 110 -10.72 5.30 1.32
C VAL A 110 -10.79 6.14 0.06
N SER A 111 -10.90 7.44 0.24
CA SER A 111 -10.82 8.43 -0.84
C SER A 111 -9.36 8.72 -1.18
N LEU A 112 -8.98 8.51 -2.43
CA LEU A 112 -7.66 8.76 -2.98
C LEU A 112 -7.73 9.89 -4.00
N SER A 113 -6.97 10.95 -3.75
CA SER A 113 -6.76 12.06 -4.68
C SER A 113 -5.80 11.66 -5.80
N THR A 114 -5.73 12.48 -6.86
CA THR A 114 -4.71 12.33 -7.92
C THR A 114 -3.30 12.25 -7.33
N GLN A 115 -3.00 13.10 -6.35
CA GLN A 115 -1.68 13.13 -5.70
C GLN A 115 -1.39 11.84 -4.90
N ASP A 116 -2.39 11.30 -4.21
CA ASP A 116 -2.29 10.01 -3.51
C ASP A 116 -1.90 8.88 -4.48
N LEU A 117 -2.55 8.85 -5.64
CA LEU A 117 -2.30 7.85 -6.69
C LEU A 117 -0.91 8.01 -7.31
N ILE A 118 -0.49 9.25 -7.57
CA ILE A 118 0.87 9.53 -8.06
C ILE A 118 1.92 9.05 -7.04
N THR A 119 1.73 9.35 -5.75
CA THR A 119 2.63 8.90 -4.68
C THR A 119 2.71 7.38 -4.62
N LEU A 120 1.56 6.69 -4.68
CA LEU A 120 1.49 5.22 -4.74
C LEU A 120 2.27 4.67 -5.94
N ILE A 121 1.99 5.18 -7.15
CA ILE A 121 2.60 4.67 -8.38
C ILE A 121 4.11 4.90 -8.37
N ARG A 122 4.57 6.09 -7.95
CA ARG A 122 6.01 6.38 -7.80
C ARG A 122 6.68 5.47 -6.78
N PHE A 123 6.03 5.17 -5.67
CA PHE A 123 6.52 4.19 -4.71
C PHE A 123 6.68 2.80 -5.35
N LEU A 124 5.65 2.32 -6.05
CA LEU A 124 5.70 1.02 -6.72
C LEU A 124 6.79 0.95 -7.79
N LYS A 125 7.03 2.04 -8.55
CA LYS A 125 8.14 2.11 -9.54
C LYS A 125 9.53 1.96 -8.92
N ARG A 126 9.71 2.36 -7.65
CA ARG A 126 10.97 2.22 -6.91
C ARG A 126 11.17 0.80 -6.36
N LYS A 127 10.08 0.11 -6.03
CA LYS A 127 10.10 -1.23 -5.42
C LYS A 127 10.00 -2.37 -6.43
N ILE A 128 9.27 -2.16 -7.51
CA ILE A 128 8.98 -3.14 -8.55
C ILE A 128 9.56 -2.63 -9.87
N ASN A 129 10.02 -3.54 -10.74
CA ASN A 129 10.46 -3.16 -12.08
C ASN A 129 9.32 -2.46 -12.82
N HIS A 130 9.51 -1.17 -13.12
CA HIS A 130 8.49 -0.28 -13.68
C HIS A 130 8.06 -0.64 -15.12
N ASN A 131 8.81 -1.50 -15.81
CA ASN A 131 8.49 -1.98 -17.15
C ASN A 131 7.59 -3.24 -17.13
N LEU A 132 7.23 -3.74 -15.93
CA LEU A 132 6.28 -4.83 -15.81
C LEU A 132 4.86 -4.35 -16.11
N TRP A 133 4.11 -5.20 -16.82
CA TRP A 133 2.67 -4.98 -17.03
C TRP A 133 1.92 -4.98 -15.70
N MET A 134 0.81 -4.24 -15.63
CA MET A 134 0.07 -4.03 -14.39
C MET A 134 -0.37 -5.33 -13.71
N ASN A 135 -0.72 -6.37 -14.47
CA ASN A 135 -1.07 -7.68 -13.89
C ASN A 135 0.10 -8.33 -13.14
N ALA A 136 1.33 -8.19 -13.66
CA ALA A 136 2.53 -8.68 -12.98
C ALA A 136 2.85 -7.81 -11.75
N VAL A 137 2.65 -6.49 -11.85
CA VAL A 137 2.78 -5.57 -10.71
C VAL A 137 1.80 -5.93 -9.59
N ILE A 138 0.54 -6.21 -9.92
CA ILE A 138 -0.46 -6.68 -8.95
C ILE A 138 -0.02 -7.99 -8.29
N GLY A 139 0.49 -8.94 -9.08
CA GLY A 139 1.03 -10.20 -8.54
C GLY A 139 2.14 -9.96 -7.51
N MET A 140 3.09 -9.08 -7.84
CA MET A 140 4.20 -8.70 -6.95
C MET A 140 3.73 -8.02 -5.66
N VAL A 141 2.74 -7.11 -5.76
CA VAL A 141 2.13 -6.45 -4.60
C VAL A 141 1.52 -7.48 -3.64
N LEU A 142 0.78 -8.45 -4.17
CA LEU A 142 0.15 -9.50 -3.38
C LEU A 142 1.17 -10.47 -2.77
N GLU A 143 2.16 -10.90 -3.54
CA GLU A 143 3.20 -11.84 -3.11
C GLU A 143 4.08 -11.25 -2.00
N GLN A 144 4.48 -9.98 -2.14
CA GLN A 144 5.33 -9.28 -1.17
C GLN A 144 4.54 -8.62 -0.04
N GLN A 145 3.21 -8.69 -0.07
CA GLN A 145 2.31 -8.04 0.90
C GLN A 145 2.66 -6.56 1.13
N ILE A 146 2.92 -5.83 0.04
CA ILE A 146 3.36 -4.44 0.08
C ILE A 146 2.31 -3.56 0.79
N THR A 147 2.75 -2.77 1.76
CA THR A 147 1.93 -1.75 2.41
C THR A 147 2.59 -0.40 2.19
N VAL A 148 1.85 0.67 1.94
CA VAL A 148 2.39 2.02 1.70
C VAL A 148 1.65 3.05 2.52
N THR A 149 2.36 4.09 2.93
CA THR A 149 1.77 5.28 3.54
C THR A 149 1.84 6.43 2.54
N LEU A 150 0.70 7.05 2.22
CA LEU A 150 0.60 8.05 1.14
C LEU A 150 0.76 9.49 1.61
N SER A 151 0.45 9.78 2.87
CA SER A 151 0.75 11.06 3.50
C SER A 151 1.96 10.89 4.44
N ALA A 152 2.95 11.76 4.30
CA ALA A 152 3.90 12.01 5.38
C ALA A 152 3.16 12.73 6.52
N ILE A 153 3.64 12.57 7.75
CA ILE A 153 3.25 13.48 8.83
C ILE A 153 3.68 14.87 8.36
N GLU A 154 2.75 15.81 8.18
CA GLU A 154 3.13 17.23 8.14
C GLU A 154 3.74 17.56 9.50
N GLY A 155 5.07 17.61 9.55
CA GLY A 155 5.84 17.96 10.74
C GLY A 155 6.99 17.02 11.03
N GLU A 156 8.07 17.12 10.24
CA GLU A 156 9.45 17.34 10.72
C GLU A 156 10.37 17.74 9.57
#